data_AF-A0AAV5X1V6-F1
#
_entry.id   AF-A0AAV5X1V6-F1
#
_cell.length_a   1.000
_cell.length_b   1.000
_cell.length_c   1.000
_cell.angle_alpha   90.00
_cell.angle_beta   90.00
_cell.angle_gamma   90.00
#
_symmetry.space_group_name_H-M   'P 1'
#
loop_
_entity.id
_entity.type
_entity.pdbx_description
1 polymer ?
#
loop_
_entity_poly.entity_id
_entity_poly.type
_entity_poly.pdbx_seq_one_letter_code
_entity_poly.pdbx_strand_id
1 'polypeptide(L)'
;MKIWTSEHVFEHDWETVVHAAWRKYPNPMNGAVTAMDVVDQRFEAGKLVSERILQSHFPIPSWATKLTGFSGTQYSHEYTNIDPRERFMSLTTRNLCGSSFMRVDERLIYRPHSSESDK
;
A
#
# COMPACT_ATOMS: atom_id res chain seq x y z
N MET A 1 3.91 7.78 16.57
CA MET A 1 3.26 6.79 17.46
C MET A 1 2.78 5.64 16.59
N LYS A 2 3.06 4.38 16.97
CA LYS A 2 2.58 3.20 16.23
C LYS A 2 1.30 2.70 16.90
N ILE A 3 0.16 2.88 16.23
CA ILE A 3 -1.17 2.59 16.80
C ILE A 3 -1.54 1.10 16.62
N TRP A 4 -1.08 0.46 15.54
CA TRP A 4 -1.39 -0.93 15.23
C TRP A 4 -0.19 -1.66 14.60
N THR A 5 -0.13 -2.99 14.79
CA THR A 5 0.81 -3.90 14.12
C THR A 5 0.13 -5.23 13.88
N SER A 6 0.38 -5.85 12.73
CA SER A 6 -0.07 -7.21 12.42
C SER A 6 1.02 -7.93 11.62
N GLU A 7 1.01 -9.26 11.69
CA GLU A 7 1.85 -10.16 10.92
C GLU A 7 0.98 -11.24 10.28
N HIS A 8 1.31 -11.63 9.06
CA HIS A 8 0.58 -12.63 8.30
C HIS A 8 1.55 -13.42 7.42
N VAL A 9 1.29 -14.71 7.25
CA VAL A 9 2.07 -15.62 6.41
C VAL A 9 1.20 -16.05 5.24
N PHE A 10 1.70 -15.85 4.02
CA PHE A 10 1.05 -16.33 2.80
C PHE A 10 1.57 -17.73 2.47
N GLU A 11 0.73 -18.62 1.96
CA GLU A 11 1.15 -19.97 1.54
C GLU A 11 1.68 -19.98 0.10
N HIS A 12 2.53 -19.00 -0.23
CA HIS A 12 3.10 -18.81 -1.56
C HIS A 12 4.51 -18.25 -1.44
N ASP A 13 5.36 -18.57 -2.42
CA ASP A 13 6.72 -18.03 -2.48
C ASP A 13 6.72 -16.50 -2.58
N TRP A 14 7.82 -15.90 -2.14
CA TRP A 14 7.96 -14.44 -2.07
C TRP A 14 7.75 -13.77 -3.43
N GLU A 15 8.26 -14.36 -4.51
CA GLU A 15 8.13 -13.84 -5.87
C GLU A 15 6.66 -13.76 -6.30
N THR A 16 5.90 -14.83 -6.05
CA THR A 16 4.44 -14.88 -6.29
C THR A 16 3.71 -13.82 -5.48
N VAL A 17 4.00 -13.72 -4.17
CA VAL A 17 3.35 -12.73 -3.28
C VAL A 17 3.66 -11.30 -3.72
N VAL A 18 4.92 -10.99 -4.04
CA VAL A 18 5.33 -9.64 -4.49
C VAL A 18 4.72 -9.29 -5.84
N HIS A 19 4.66 -10.24 -6.78
CA HIS A 19 3.97 -10.01 -8.05
C HIS A 19 2.48 -9.75 -7.88
N ALA A 20 1.81 -10.45 -6.96
CA ALA A 20 0.42 -10.23 -6.62
C ALA A 20 0.23 -8.88 -5.91
N ALA A 21 1.07 -8.54 -4.93
CA ALA A 21 1.03 -7.28 -4.20
C ALA A 21 1.26 -6.07 -5.11
N TRP A 22 2.16 -6.20 -6.09
CA TRP A 22 2.40 -5.17 -7.10
C TRP A 22 1.17 -4.91 -7.97
N ARG A 23 0.43 -5.97 -8.32
CA ARG A 23 -0.76 -5.95 -9.18
C ARG A 23 -2.07 -6.07 -8.38
N LYS A 24 -2.06 -5.70 -7.10
CA LYS A 24 -3.19 -5.90 -6.17
C LYS A 24 -4.49 -5.24 -6.62
N TYR A 25 -4.44 -4.21 -7.48
CA TYR A 25 -5.62 -3.50 -7.96
C TYR A 25 -5.71 -3.52 -9.48
N PRO A 26 -6.94 -3.58 -10.03
CA PRO A 26 -8.21 -3.73 -9.32
C PRO A 26 -8.44 -5.16 -8.80
N ASN A 27 -9.24 -5.33 -7.74
CA ASN A 27 -9.65 -6.65 -7.23
C ASN A 27 -11.07 -6.61 -6.60
N PRO A 28 -11.81 -7.74 -6.59
CA PRO A 28 -13.19 -7.76 -6.09
C PRO A 28 -13.34 -7.62 -4.57
N MET A 29 -12.29 -7.90 -3.79
CA MET A 29 -12.32 -7.79 -2.32
C MET A 29 -12.22 -6.34 -1.85
N ASN A 30 -11.67 -5.45 -2.67
CA ASN A 30 -11.55 -4.03 -2.37
C ASN A 30 -11.94 -3.18 -3.58
N GLY A 31 -13.25 -3.00 -3.77
CA GLY A 31 -13.82 -2.11 -4.79
C GLY A 31 -13.71 -0.62 -4.46
N ALA A 32 -13.17 -0.24 -3.30
CA ALA A 32 -13.02 1.16 -2.92
C ALA A 32 -11.86 1.83 -3.68
N VAL A 33 -10.83 1.09 -4.07
CA VAL A 33 -9.73 1.63 -4.89
C VAL A 33 -10.17 1.68 -6.35
N THR A 34 -10.31 2.90 -6.88
CA THR A 34 -10.92 3.18 -8.19
C THR A 34 -9.89 3.52 -9.26
N ALA A 35 -8.72 4.03 -8.87
CA ALA A 35 -7.61 4.31 -9.79
C ALA A 35 -6.26 4.15 -9.09
N MET A 36 -5.23 3.85 -9.88
CA MET A 36 -3.85 3.75 -9.42
C MET A 36 -2.91 4.07 -10.58
N ASP A 37 -2.04 5.06 -10.38
CA ASP A 37 -1.07 5.50 -11.38
C ASP A 37 0.35 5.44 -10.82
N VAL A 38 1.30 5.05 -11.65
CA VAL A 38 2.74 5.13 -11.35
C VAL A 38 3.23 6.51 -11.75
N VAL A 39 3.71 7.29 -10.77
CA VAL A 39 4.17 8.67 -10.98
C VAL A 39 5.67 8.72 -11.26
N ASP A 40 6.43 7.90 -10.56
CA ASP A 40 7.85 7.70 -10.80
C ASP A 40 8.22 6.23 -10.64
N GLN A 41 9.16 5.79 -11.44
CA GLN A 41 9.72 4.44 -11.34
C GLN A 41 11.15 4.44 -11.83
N ARG A 42 12.03 3.98 -10.95
CA ARG A 42 13.46 3.95 -11.20
C ARG A 42 14.08 2.67 -10.66
N PHE A 43 15.14 2.27 -11.35
CA PHE A 43 15.96 1.14 -10.94
C PHE A 43 17.30 1.67 -10.42
N GLU A 44 17.53 1.54 -9.13
CA GLU A 44 18.68 2.13 -8.44
C GLU A 44 19.39 1.05 -7.61
N ALA A 45 20.70 0.87 -7.83
CA ALA A 45 21.53 -0.07 -7.07
C ALA A 45 20.97 -1.51 -7.01
N GLY A 46 20.32 -1.98 -8.09
CA GLY A 46 19.73 -3.32 -8.14
C GLY A 46 18.31 -3.43 -7.57
N LYS A 47 17.72 -2.32 -7.12
CA LYS A 47 16.39 -2.26 -6.48
C LYS A 47 15.42 -1.48 -7.34
N LEU A 48 14.17 -1.94 -7.40
CA LEU A 48 13.08 -1.20 -8.01
C LEU A 48 12.50 -0.24 -6.96
N VAL A 49 12.53 1.05 -7.26
CA VAL A 49 11.86 2.09 -6.49
C VAL A 49 10.71 2.63 -7.32
N SER A 50 9.52 2.71 -6.72
CA SER A 50 8.36 3.25 -7.41
C SER A 50 7.48 4.07 -6.49
N GLU A 51 6.95 5.14 -7.06
CA GLU A 51 5.99 6.03 -6.45
C GLU A 51 4.67 5.92 -7.18
N ARG A 52 3.60 5.64 -6.44
CA ARG A 52 2.26 5.47 -6.98
C ARG A 52 1.29 6.43 -6.30
N ILE A 53 0.30 6.90 -7.03
CA ILE A 53 -0.87 7.57 -6.46
C ILE A 53 -2.06 6.64 -6.60
N LEU A 54 -2.79 6.46 -5.51
CA LEU A 54 -4.00 5.66 -5.46
C LEU A 54 -5.19 6.57 -5.17
N GLN A 55 -6.29 6.38 -5.91
CA GLN A 55 -7.57 7.00 -5.64
C GLN A 55 -8.52 5.97 -5.02
N SER A 56 -9.03 6.29 -3.84
CA SER A 56 -10.01 5.47 -3.13
C SER A 56 -11.29 6.26 -2.87
N HIS A 57 -12.43 5.58 -2.86
CA HIS A 57 -13.72 6.15 -2.48
C HIS A 57 -14.25 5.44 -1.23
N PHE A 58 -14.44 6.21 -0.15
CA PHE A 58 -14.94 5.69 1.11
C PHE A 58 -16.35 6.22 1.38
N PRO A 59 -17.28 5.36 1.83
CA PRO A 59 -18.55 5.82 2.36
C PRO A 59 -18.31 6.52 3.70
N ILE A 60 -18.41 7.85 3.71
CA ILE A 60 -18.24 8.66 4.92
C ILE A 60 -19.63 8.98 5.50
N PRO A 61 -19.85 8.78 6.82
CA PRO A 61 -21.09 9.21 7.46
C PRO A 61 -21.32 10.72 7.29
N SER A 62 -22.56 11.12 7.05
CA SER A 62 -22.92 12.51 6.75
C SER A 62 -22.51 13.51 7.84
N TRP A 63 -22.51 13.10 9.10
CA TRP A 63 -22.04 13.94 10.21
C TRP A 63 -20.54 14.25 10.11
N ALA A 64 -19.73 13.30 9.65
CA ALA A 64 -18.28 13.48 9.52
C ALA A 64 -17.97 14.42 8.34
N THR A 65 -18.67 14.27 7.21
CA THR A 65 -18.55 15.18 6.06
C THR A 65 -18.87 16.63 6.45
N LYS A 66 -19.88 16.87 7.30
CA LYS A 66 -20.21 18.22 7.78
C LYS A 66 -19.11 18.84 8.64
N LEU A 67 -18.35 18.03 9.38
CA LEU A 67 -17.27 18.51 10.24
C LEU A 67 -15.96 18.71 9.49
N THR A 68 -15.63 17.82 8.55
CA THR A 68 -14.31 17.80 7.89
C THR A 68 -14.32 18.36 6.47
N GLY A 69 -15.49 18.51 5.86
CA GLY A 69 -15.63 18.83 4.43
C GLY A 69 -15.18 17.70 3.50
N PHE A 70 -14.86 16.51 4.04
CA PHE A 70 -14.31 15.41 3.25
C PHE A 70 -15.39 14.72 2.41
N SER A 71 -15.19 14.72 1.10
CA SER A 71 -16.14 14.20 0.11
C SER A 71 -16.15 12.67 -0.04
N GLY A 72 -15.28 11.97 0.70
CA GLY A 72 -15.11 10.51 0.61
C GLY A 72 -14.08 10.06 -0.41
N THR A 73 -13.69 10.91 -1.37
CA THR A 73 -12.59 10.61 -2.28
C THR A 73 -11.25 10.90 -1.61
N GLN A 74 -10.44 9.85 -1.47
CA GLN A 74 -9.09 9.92 -0.92
C GLN A 74 -8.04 9.68 -1.99
N TYR A 75 -7.00 10.52 -2.02
CA TYR A 75 -5.75 10.23 -2.70
C TYR A 75 -4.69 9.82 -1.70
N SER A 76 -3.92 8.79 -2.05
CA SER A 76 -2.81 8.29 -1.24
C SER A 76 -1.57 8.16 -2.08
N HIS A 77 -0.42 8.54 -1.53
CA HIS A 77 0.89 8.31 -2.12
C HIS A 77 1.48 7.05 -1.52
N GLU A 78 1.91 6.14 -2.37
CA GLU A 78 2.56 4.90 -2.00
C GLU A 78 3.98 4.89 -2.55
N TYR A 79 4.94 4.68 -1.65
CA TYR A 79 6.35 4.51 -1.98
C TYR A 79 6.74 3.05 -1.78
N THR A 80 7.21 2.41 -2.85
CA THR A 80 7.58 0.99 -2.86
C THR A 80 9.06 0.82 -3.18
N ASN A 81 9.73 -0.05 -2.43
CA ASN A 81 11.09 -0.50 -2.71
C ASN A 81 11.10 -2.03 -2.75
N ILE A 82 11.60 -2.60 -3.85
CA ILE A 82 11.78 -4.04 -4.04
C ILE A 82 13.25 -4.33 -4.29
N ASP A 83 13.82 -5.18 -3.43
CA ASP A 83 15.15 -5.74 -3.56
C ASP A 83 15.04 -7.24 -3.89
N PRO A 84 15.24 -7.63 -5.16
CA PRO A 84 15.15 -9.03 -5.57
C PRO A 84 16.33 -9.88 -5.08
N ARG A 85 17.48 -9.27 -4.70
CA ARG A 85 18.63 -10.02 -4.19
C ARG A 85 18.40 -10.46 -2.75
N GLU A 86 17.87 -9.54 -1.95
CA GLU A 86 17.52 -9.80 -0.55
C GLU A 86 16.13 -10.44 -0.38
N ARG A 87 15.38 -10.63 -1.48
CA ARG A 87 13.96 -11.04 -1.47
C ARG A 87 13.17 -10.22 -0.44
N PHE A 88 13.22 -8.91 -0.63
CA PHE A 88 12.63 -7.94 0.29
C PHE A 88 11.80 -6.93 -0.47
N MET A 89 10.55 -6.73 -0.06
CA MET A 89 9.70 -5.65 -0.55
C MET A 89 9.19 -4.84 0.63
N SER A 90 9.25 -3.52 0.52
CA SER A 90 8.61 -2.60 1.47
C SER A 90 7.71 -1.62 0.74
N LEU A 91 6.55 -1.35 1.32
CA LEU A 91 5.62 -0.34 0.85
C LEU A 91 5.28 0.57 2.00
N THR A 92 5.26 1.87 1.75
CA THR A 92 4.74 2.85 2.70
C THR A 92 3.67 3.67 2.00
N THR A 93 2.46 3.66 2.54
CA THR A 93 1.33 4.40 2.01
C THR A 93 0.94 5.49 2.98
N ARG A 94 0.73 6.69 2.45
CA ARG A 94 0.25 7.86 3.19
C ARG A 94 -0.90 8.53 2.46
N ASN A 95 -1.94 8.93 3.18
CA ASN A 95 -2.98 9.77 2.60
C ASN A 95 -2.46 11.18 2.29
N LEU A 96 -2.73 11.68 1.09
CA LEU A 96 -2.38 13.05 0.67
C LEU A 96 -3.44 14.04 1.12
N CYS A 97 -4.71 13.72 0.92
CA CYS A 97 -5.84 14.52 1.37
C CYS A 97 -6.36 14.07 2.75
N GLY A 98 -7.05 14.97 3.44
CA GLY A 98 -7.60 14.72 4.78
C GLY A 98 -6.58 14.74 5.92
N SER A 99 -5.30 14.97 5.60
CA SER A 99 -4.19 15.04 6.57
C SER A 99 -4.35 16.13 7.64
N SER A 100 -5.18 17.15 7.39
CA SER A 100 -5.53 18.18 8.39
C SER A 100 -6.34 17.65 9.56
N PHE A 101 -7.13 16.60 9.37
CA PHE A 101 -7.94 15.99 10.43
C PHE A 101 -7.50 14.56 10.77
N MET A 102 -6.95 13.81 9.81
CA MET A 102 -6.43 12.46 10.04
C MET A 102 -5.32 12.13 9.05
N ARG A 103 -4.17 11.77 9.59
CA ARG A 103 -3.04 11.23 8.81
C ARG A 103 -2.80 9.79 9.21
N VAL A 104 -2.77 8.92 8.20
CA VAL A 104 -2.48 7.50 8.33
C VAL A 104 -1.22 7.21 7.53
N ASP A 105 -0.24 6.63 8.22
CA ASP A 105 0.98 6.10 7.65
C ASP A 105 0.96 4.58 7.84
N GLU A 106 0.79 3.84 6.75
CA GLU A 106 0.83 2.38 6.75
C GLU A 106 2.15 1.91 6.14
N ARG A 107 2.82 0.96 6.80
CA ARG A 107 4.04 0.35 6.30
C ARG A 107 3.91 -1.17 6.27
N LEU A 108 4.12 -1.75 5.10
CA LEU A 108 4.13 -3.19 4.86
C LEU A 108 5.54 -3.65 4.48
N ILE A 109 5.89 -4.86 4.91
CA ILE A 109 7.14 -5.53 4.60
C ILE A 109 6.82 -6.96 4.21
N TYR A 110 7.29 -7.39 3.04
CA TYR A 110 7.22 -8.77 2.55
C TYR A 110 8.63 -9.35 2.47
N ARG A 111 8.80 -10.51 3.09
CA ARG A 111 10.05 -11.29 3.13
C ARG A 111 9.70 -12.78 3.20
N PRO A 112 10.55 -13.68 2.69
CA PRO A 112 10.38 -15.10 2.88
C PRO A 112 10.26 -15.46 4.37
N HIS A 113 9.47 -16.48 4.67
CA HIS A 113 9.35 -17.04 5.99
C HIS A 113 10.70 -17.64 6.42
N SER A 114 11.06 -17.45 7.70
CA SER A 114 12.40 -17.77 8.20
C SER A 114 12.73 -19.26 8.17
N SER A 115 11.72 -20.12 8.31
CA SER A 115 11.87 -21.59 8.34
C SER A 115 11.38 -22.29 7.07
N GLU A 116 10.55 -21.63 6.25
CA GLU A 116 9.86 -22.23 5.10
C GLU A 116 9.99 -21.29 3.92
N SER A 117 11.03 -21.45 3.09
CA SER A 117 11.34 -20.48 2.03
C SER A 117 10.27 -20.33 0.95
N ASP A 118 9.35 -21.29 0.87
CA ASP A 118 8.24 -21.33 -0.08
C ASP A 118 7.01 -20.56 0.45
N LYS A 119 7.17 -19.85 1.58
CA LYS A 119 6.16 -19.01 2.25
C LYS A 119 6.72 -17.64 2.62
#